data_AF-A0A965NMH7-F1
#
_entry.id   AF-A0A965NMH7-F1
#
_cell.length_a   1.000
_cell.length_b   1.000
_cell.length_c   1.000
_cell.angle_alpha   90.00
_cell.angle_beta   90.00
_cell.angle_gamma   90.00
#
_symmetry.space_group_name_H-M   'P 1'
#
loop_
_entity.id
_entity.type
_entity.pdbx_description
1 polymer ?
#
loop_
_entity_poly.entity_id
_entity_poly.type
_entity_poly.pdbx_seq_one_letter_code
_entity_poly.pdbx_strand_id
1 'polypeptide(L)'
;MKTVTRRQFLKYSGVSAAAATSILSVDEIASAAVTRPLPLGTPILVVVTLYGGNDGLNTVIPYQDPAYYTARPGLTYKPETLLPLSDGMALNASMTGFKSLWDSQKVAIIRGVGYPKPDRSHFSSMAIWQTGSPQNHLNTGWLGRWLDSQPIDPMTAISLGSVLPPLLAGTKQSGSALPLGGLSIPNGQIGKACVRLSAKSQNDNPLMAAAATSMRNLFNLSGSITPVLAQPAPFADDLPTVAGGNAGGDSNLSQQLNLVAKLIAAGSPTKIWSVSL
;
A
#
# COMPACT_ATOMS: atom_id res chain seq x y z
N MET A 1 27.51 22.98 -13.22
CA MET A 1 26.32 22.22 -12.77
C MET A 1 25.87 22.79 -11.42
N LYS A 2 24.57 23.08 -11.23
CA LYS A 2 24.05 23.55 -9.94
C LYS A 2 24.09 22.39 -8.94
N THR A 3 24.83 22.55 -7.85
CA THR A 3 24.98 21.54 -6.79
C THR A 3 23.64 21.37 -6.06
N VAL A 4 22.98 20.23 -6.21
CA VAL A 4 21.77 19.92 -5.43
C VAL A 4 22.19 19.70 -3.98
N THR A 5 21.74 20.57 -3.08
CA THR A 5 22.06 20.46 -1.65
C THR A 5 21.11 19.47 -0.96
N ARG A 6 21.57 18.79 0.11
CA ARG A 6 20.74 17.89 0.96
C ARG A 6 19.40 18.52 1.34
N ARG A 7 19.41 19.81 1.70
CA ARG A 7 18.23 20.58 2.08
C ARG A 7 17.24 20.78 0.93
N GLN A 8 17.74 21.01 -0.29
CA GLN A 8 16.91 21.14 -1.47
C GLN A 8 16.30 19.78 -1.85
N PHE A 9 17.11 18.71 -1.84
CA PHE A 9 16.62 17.36 -2.09
C PHE A 9 15.49 16.95 -1.13
N LEU A 10 15.67 17.15 0.18
CA LEU A 10 14.66 16.82 1.20
C LEU A 10 13.36 17.63 1.06
N LYS A 11 13.46 18.89 0.61
CA LYS A 11 12.28 19.72 0.30
C LYS A 11 11.54 19.23 -0.95
N TYR A 12 12.26 18.72 -1.95
CA TYR A 12 11.67 18.21 -3.18
C TYR A 12 11.20 16.76 -3.09
N SER A 13 11.71 15.97 -2.12
CA SER A 13 11.33 14.57 -1.91
C SER A 13 10.12 14.37 -1.00
N GLY A 14 9.49 15.45 -0.51
CA GLY A 14 8.25 15.37 0.29
C GLY A 14 8.40 14.70 1.67
N VAL A 15 9.63 14.57 2.19
CA VAL A 15 9.88 13.95 3.50
C VAL A 15 9.55 14.96 4.60
N SER A 16 8.31 14.94 5.08
CA SER A 16 7.88 15.65 6.28
C SER A 16 8.52 15.04 7.53
N ALA A 17 8.89 15.89 8.47
CA ALA A 17 9.70 15.62 9.66
C ALA A 17 9.13 14.63 10.71
N ALA A 18 8.04 13.92 10.41
CA ALA A 18 7.41 13.01 11.37
C ALA A 18 7.74 11.55 10.97
N ALA A 19 8.70 10.98 11.70
CA ALA A 19 9.20 9.60 11.64
C ALA A 19 9.97 9.19 10.36
N ALA A 20 11.22 8.77 10.58
CA ALA A 20 12.08 8.16 9.56
C ALA A 20 11.40 6.90 9.00
N THR A 21 11.01 6.91 7.73
CA THR A 21 10.52 5.68 7.08
C THR A 21 11.62 4.64 7.07
N SER A 22 11.39 3.51 7.73
CA SER A 22 12.27 2.35 7.61
C SER A 22 11.99 1.65 6.27
N ILE A 23 13.04 1.22 5.58
CA ILE A 23 12.90 0.48 4.32
C ILE A 23 13.40 -0.92 4.60
N LEU A 24 12.56 -1.91 4.32
CA LEU A 24 12.79 -3.32 4.63
C LEU A 24 13.06 -4.12 3.35
N SER A 25 13.77 -5.24 3.49
CA SER A 25 13.82 -6.34 2.53
C SER A 25 12.82 -7.42 2.83
N VAL A 26 12.54 -8.23 1.81
CA VAL A 26 11.90 -9.53 1.97
C VAL A 26 12.70 -10.44 2.92
N ASP A 27 14.04 -10.45 2.85
CA ASP A 27 14.89 -11.31 3.69
C ASP A 27 14.83 -10.94 5.18
N GLU A 28 14.83 -9.65 5.51
CA GLU A 28 14.64 -9.19 6.90
C GLU A 28 13.29 -9.66 7.43
N ILE A 29 12.22 -9.54 6.62
CA ILE A 29 10.88 -9.97 7.02
C ILE A 29 10.81 -11.50 7.13
N ALA A 30 11.41 -12.25 6.20
CA ALA A 30 11.45 -13.71 6.22
C ALA A 30 12.24 -14.24 7.42
N SER A 31 13.40 -13.63 7.73
CA SER A 31 14.18 -13.94 8.94
C SER A 31 13.37 -13.66 10.21
N ALA A 32 12.62 -12.56 10.23
CA ALA A 32 11.76 -12.22 11.35
C ALA A 32 10.56 -13.17 11.49
N ALA A 33 10.03 -13.69 10.38
CA ALA A 33 8.98 -14.69 10.38
C ALA A 33 9.44 -16.01 11.04
N VAL A 34 10.72 -16.37 10.93
CA VAL A 34 11.29 -17.55 11.62
C VAL A 34 11.57 -17.27 13.09
N THR A 35 12.16 -16.10 13.40
CA THR A 35 12.69 -15.80 14.74
C THR A 35 11.67 -15.22 15.71
N ARG A 36 10.62 -14.56 15.20
CA ARG A 36 9.60 -13.88 15.98
C ARG A 36 8.22 -13.89 15.28
N PRO A 37 7.69 -15.08 14.91
CA PRO A 37 6.44 -15.16 14.18
C PRO A 37 5.26 -14.56 14.96
N LEU A 38 4.24 -14.07 14.23
CA LEU A 38 2.95 -13.79 14.89
C LEU A 38 2.34 -15.09 15.46
N PRO A 39 1.71 -15.02 16.64
CA PRO A 39 0.88 -16.12 17.13
C PRO A 39 -0.19 -16.52 16.11
N LEU A 40 -0.48 -17.83 16.02
CA LEU A 40 -1.55 -18.33 15.16
C LEU A 40 -2.89 -17.68 15.52
N GLY A 41 -3.65 -17.32 14.49
CA GLY A 41 -4.94 -16.64 14.66
C GLY A 41 -4.86 -15.15 14.95
N THR A 42 -3.65 -14.55 14.98
CA THR A 42 -3.51 -13.09 15.07
C THR A 42 -4.22 -12.43 13.88
N PRO A 43 -5.18 -11.49 14.10
CA PRO A 43 -5.81 -10.76 13.01
C PRO A 43 -4.81 -9.89 12.26
N ILE A 44 -4.84 -9.96 10.93
CA ILE A 44 -3.98 -9.18 10.03
C ILE A 44 -4.88 -8.31 9.15
N LEU A 45 -4.55 -7.03 9.05
CA LEU A 45 -5.25 -6.08 8.18
C LEU A 45 -4.46 -5.90 6.89
N VAL A 46 -5.12 -6.11 5.74
CA VAL A 46 -4.59 -5.75 4.43
C VAL A 46 -5.44 -4.61 3.87
N VAL A 47 -4.83 -3.45 3.66
CA VAL A 47 -5.48 -2.27 3.07
C VAL A 47 -5.08 -2.17 1.60
N VAL A 48 -6.06 -2.25 0.72
CA VAL A 48 -5.88 -2.06 -0.73
C VAL A 48 -6.36 -0.67 -1.11
N THR A 49 -5.43 0.21 -1.50
CA THR A 49 -5.77 1.55 -1.99
C THR A 49 -5.86 1.53 -3.51
N LEU A 50 -6.98 1.99 -4.08
CA LEU A 50 -7.15 2.08 -5.53
C LEU A 50 -6.92 3.53 -5.97
N TYR A 51 -5.68 3.89 -6.31
CA TYR A 51 -5.39 5.23 -6.84
C TYR A 51 -5.97 5.33 -8.26
N GLY A 52 -6.65 6.44 -8.57
CA GLY A 52 -7.47 6.56 -9.78
C GLY A 52 -8.96 6.27 -9.58
N GLY A 53 -9.34 5.74 -8.41
CA GLY A 53 -10.73 5.57 -7.99
C GLY A 53 -11.34 4.24 -8.42
N ASN A 54 -12.46 3.91 -7.79
CA ASN A 54 -13.27 2.75 -8.12
C ASN A 54 -14.70 3.18 -8.40
N ASP A 55 -15.25 2.74 -9.52
CA ASP A 55 -16.66 2.92 -9.81
C ASP A 55 -17.49 1.91 -9.02
N GLY A 56 -17.86 2.29 -7.79
CA GLY A 56 -18.57 1.42 -6.87
C GLY A 56 -19.91 0.91 -7.42
N LEU A 57 -20.58 1.68 -8.28
CA LEU A 57 -21.85 1.30 -8.91
C LEU A 57 -21.67 0.35 -10.10
N ASN A 58 -20.46 0.19 -10.61
CA ASN A 58 -20.09 -0.86 -11.58
C ASN A 58 -19.28 -2.00 -10.94
N THR A 59 -19.00 -1.89 -9.63
CA THR A 59 -18.41 -2.96 -8.80
C THR A 59 -19.50 -3.78 -8.12
N VAL A 60 -20.41 -3.09 -7.40
CA VAL A 60 -21.58 -3.65 -6.72
C VAL A 60 -22.80 -2.95 -7.30
N ILE A 61 -23.39 -3.60 -8.30
CA ILE A 61 -24.32 -3.04 -9.26
C ILE A 61 -25.76 -3.20 -8.75
N PRO A 62 -26.54 -2.12 -8.56
CA PRO A 62 -27.97 -2.20 -8.28
C PRO A 62 -28.76 -2.48 -9.56
N TYR A 63 -28.55 -3.67 -10.14
CA TYR A 63 -29.03 -4.01 -11.48
C TYR A 63 -30.55 -4.16 -11.60
N GLN A 64 -31.27 -4.24 -10.48
CA GLN A 64 -32.74 -4.23 -10.47
C GLN A 64 -33.33 -2.82 -10.28
N ASP A 65 -32.51 -1.80 -10.02
CA ASP A 65 -32.97 -0.43 -9.86
C ASP A 65 -33.00 0.31 -11.21
N PRO A 66 -34.18 0.70 -11.73
CA PRO A 66 -34.27 1.46 -12.99
C PRO A 66 -33.45 2.77 -12.97
N ALA A 67 -33.27 3.39 -11.81
CA ALA A 67 -32.51 4.63 -11.67
C ALA A 67 -31.03 4.44 -12.06
N TYR A 68 -30.47 3.25 -11.87
CA TYR A 68 -29.10 2.94 -12.33
C TYR A 68 -28.97 3.09 -13.84
N TYR A 69 -29.94 2.54 -14.59
CA TYR A 69 -29.94 2.61 -16.06
C TYR A 69 -30.21 4.03 -16.58
N THR A 70 -31.17 4.72 -15.97
CA THR A 70 -31.51 6.10 -16.36
C THR A 70 -30.37 7.07 -16.05
N ALA A 71 -29.70 6.94 -14.90
CA ALA A 71 -28.65 7.86 -14.48
C ALA A 71 -27.29 7.61 -15.15
N ARG A 72 -27.08 6.45 -15.78
CA ARG A 72 -25.77 6.01 -16.28
C ARG A 72 -25.80 5.48 -17.73
N PRO A 73 -26.35 6.24 -18.69
CA PRO A 73 -26.44 5.82 -20.08
C PRO A 73 -25.04 5.49 -20.65
N GLY A 74 -24.91 4.31 -21.26
CA GLY A 74 -23.65 3.83 -21.85
C GLY A 74 -22.63 3.24 -20.87
N LEU A 75 -22.87 3.31 -19.56
CA LEU A 75 -21.99 2.74 -18.53
C LEU A 75 -22.60 1.53 -17.82
N THR A 76 -23.79 1.10 -18.23
CA THR A 76 -24.53 0.00 -17.60
C THR A 76 -24.15 -1.34 -18.19
N TYR A 77 -24.36 -2.39 -17.39
CA TYR A 77 -24.19 -3.78 -17.82
C TYR A 77 -25.53 -4.47 -18.06
N LYS A 78 -25.52 -5.44 -18.98
CA LYS A 78 -26.68 -6.29 -19.21
C LYS A 78 -26.85 -7.26 -18.02
N PRO A 79 -28.07 -7.38 -17.44
CA PRO A 79 -28.30 -8.23 -16.26
C PRO A 79 -27.74 -9.65 -16.38
N GLU A 80 -27.84 -10.26 -17.56
CA GLU A 80 -27.40 -11.63 -17.84
C GLU A 80 -25.88 -11.85 -17.76
N THR A 81 -25.08 -10.79 -17.81
CA THR A 81 -23.61 -10.89 -17.66
C THR A 81 -23.14 -10.72 -16.22
N LEU A 82 -24.03 -10.35 -15.30
CA LEU A 82 -23.68 -10.00 -13.94
C LEU A 82 -23.66 -11.22 -13.03
N LEU A 83 -23.03 -11.09 -11.87
CA LEU A 83 -22.96 -12.13 -10.84
C LEU A 83 -23.93 -11.76 -9.69
N PRO A 84 -25.16 -12.30 -9.63
CA PRO A 84 -26.17 -11.82 -8.69
C PRO A 84 -25.79 -12.03 -7.22
N LEU A 85 -26.12 -11.06 -6.38
CA LEU A 85 -26.06 -11.12 -4.91
C LEU A 85 -27.49 -11.12 -4.33
N SER A 86 -27.64 -10.78 -3.05
CA SER A 86 -28.96 -10.48 -2.45
C SER A 86 -29.48 -9.09 -2.81
N ASP A 87 -30.76 -8.84 -2.54
CA ASP A 87 -31.38 -7.50 -2.51
C ASP A 87 -31.26 -6.70 -3.82
N GLY A 88 -31.36 -7.39 -4.95
CA GLY A 88 -31.30 -6.78 -6.28
C GLY A 88 -29.93 -6.21 -6.66
N MET A 89 -28.88 -6.66 -5.97
CA MET A 89 -27.48 -6.32 -6.27
C MET A 89 -26.80 -7.42 -7.07
N ALA A 90 -25.74 -7.07 -7.79
CA ALA A 90 -24.86 -8.01 -8.45
C ALA A 90 -23.41 -7.51 -8.44
N LEU A 91 -22.44 -8.41 -8.52
CA LEU A 91 -21.06 -8.05 -8.80
C LEU A 91 -20.83 -7.95 -10.31
N ASN A 92 -19.80 -7.18 -10.68
CA ASN A 92 -19.26 -7.17 -12.03
C ASN A 92 -18.85 -8.59 -12.47
N ALA A 93 -19.00 -8.91 -13.77
CA ALA A 93 -18.68 -10.21 -14.36
C ALA A 93 -17.26 -10.69 -14.03
N SER A 94 -16.30 -9.77 -13.95
CA SER A 94 -14.89 -10.08 -13.68
C SER A 94 -14.60 -10.41 -12.22
N MET A 95 -15.55 -10.24 -11.30
CA MET A 95 -15.35 -10.42 -9.85
C MET A 95 -15.71 -11.83 -9.37
N THR A 96 -15.42 -12.85 -10.17
CA THR A 96 -15.73 -14.25 -9.86
C THR A 96 -15.13 -14.70 -8.53
N GLY A 97 -13.90 -14.27 -8.20
CA GLY A 97 -13.28 -14.57 -6.90
C GLY A 97 -14.08 -14.03 -5.70
N PHE A 98 -14.57 -12.79 -5.78
CA PHE A 98 -15.42 -12.23 -4.73
C PHE A 98 -16.80 -12.91 -4.67
N LYS A 99 -17.34 -13.33 -5.82
CA LYS A 99 -18.57 -14.11 -5.86
C LYS A 99 -18.42 -15.45 -5.12
N SER A 100 -17.32 -16.17 -5.34
CA SER A 100 -17.04 -17.40 -4.60
C SER A 100 -16.93 -17.17 -3.09
N LEU A 101 -16.30 -16.07 -2.67
CA LEU A 101 -16.23 -15.69 -1.25
C LEU A 101 -17.62 -15.34 -0.68
N TRP A 102 -18.46 -14.67 -1.47
CA TRP A 102 -19.82 -14.32 -1.07
C TRP A 102 -20.67 -15.56 -0.85
N ASP A 103 -20.65 -16.49 -1.82
CA ASP A 103 -21.38 -17.75 -1.74
C ASP A 103 -20.92 -18.63 -0.58
N SER A 104 -19.65 -18.52 -0.22
CA SER A 104 -19.06 -19.19 0.94
C SER A 104 -19.28 -18.45 2.27
N GLN A 105 -20.00 -17.33 2.28
CA GLN A 105 -20.21 -16.46 3.45
C GLN A 105 -18.89 -15.96 4.10
N LYS A 106 -17.85 -15.74 3.29
CA LYS A 106 -16.51 -15.30 3.71
C LYS A 106 -16.20 -13.84 3.38
N VAL A 107 -17.16 -13.09 2.85
CA VAL A 107 -17.01 -11.66 2.54
C VAL A 107 -18.29 -10.92 2.87
N ALA A 108 -18.14 -9.68 3.35
CA ALA A 108 -19.22 -8.73 3.54
C ALA A 108 -18.98 -7.48 2.69
N ILE A 109 -20.05 -6.91 2.16
CA ILE A 109 -20.00 -5.69 1.34
C ILE A 109 -20.72 -4.59 2.12
N ILE A 110 -20.01 -3.50 2.42
CA ILE A 110 -20.56 -2.33 3.08
C ILE A 110 -20.69 -1.22 2.03
N ARG A 111 -21.93 -0.81 1.75
CA ARG A 111 -22.22 0.27 0.80
C ARG A 111 -22.41 1.60 1.51
N GLY A 112 -22.36 2.70 0.75
CA GLY A 112 -22.61 4.04 1.29
C GLY A 112 -21.48 4.58 2.18
N VAL A 113 -20.29 4.01 2.08
CA VAL A 113 -19.11 4.48 2.80
C VAL A 113 -18.52 5.68 2.07
N GLY A 114 -18.40 6.81 2.77
CA GLY A 114 -17.86 8.05 2.23
C GLY A 114 -17.74 9.10 3.32
N TYR A 115 -17.47 10.34 2.91
CA TYR A 115 -17.42 11.49 3.81
C TYR A 115 -18.47 12.54 3.42
N PRO A 116 -19.01 13.30 4.39
CA PRO A 116 -20.07 14.26 4.11
C PRO A 116 -19.57 15.39 3.20
N LYS A 117 -20.43 15.83 2.27
CA LYS A 117 -20.21 16.99 1.39
C LYS A 117 -18.89 16.93 0.60
N PRO A 118 -18.67 15.93 -0.27
CA PRO A 118 -17.46 15.84 -1.07
C PRO A 118 -17.31 17.05 -1.99
N ASP A 119 -16.16 17.71 -1.94
CA ASP A 119 -15.76 18.84 -2.78
C ASP A 119 -15.36 18.43 -4.21
N ARG A 120 -15.40 17.11 -4.50
CA ARG A 120 -15.01 16.48 -5.77
C ARG A 120 -13.53 16.65 -6.13
N SER A 121 -12.70 17.15 -5.22
CA SER A 121 -11.26 17.25 -5.40
C SER A 121 -10.62 15.90 -5.11
N HIS A 122 -9.89 15.36 -6.09
CA HIS A 122 -9.14 14.12 -5.92
C HIS A 122 -8.10 14.24 -4.80
N PHE A 123 -7.39 15.36 -4.72
CA PHE A 123 -6.37 15.59 -3.69
C PHE A 123 -6.97 15.71 -2.29
N SER A 124 -8.08 16.46 -2.16
CA SER A 124 -8.79 16.59 -0.88
C SER A 124 -9.34 15.23 -0.43
N SER A 125 -10.00 14.49 -1.32
CA SER A 125 -10.54 13.16 -1.05
C SER A 125 -9.44 12.22 -0.56
N MET A 126 -8.30 12.21 -1.26
CA MET A 126 -7.17 11.36 -0.91
C MET A 126 -6.64 11.69 0.49
N ALA A 127 -6.45 12.98 0.80
CA ALA A 127 -6.01 13.40 2.12
C ALA A 127 -7.00 12.96 3.21
N ILE A 128 -8.31 13.09 2.97
CA ILE A 128 -9.35 12.66 3.91
C ILE A 128 -9.30 11.14 4.14
N TRP A 129 -9.23 10.33 3.08
CA TRP A 129 -9.18 8.86 3.21
C TRP A 129 -7.90 8.37 3.89
N GLN A 130 -6.75 8.99 3.60
CA GLN A 130 -5.47 8.64 4.21
C GLN A 130 -5.42 9.05 5.69
N THR A 131 -5.96 10.22 6.04
CA THR A 131 -5.94 10.75 7.42
C THR A 131 -7.10 10.25 8.28
N GLY A 132 -8.21 9.83 7.66
CA GLY A 132 -9.48 9.55 8.33
C GLY A 132 -10.14 10.79 8.94
N SER A 133 -9.84 11.98 8.43
CA SER A 133 -10.30 13.26 9.00
C SER A 133 -11.01 14.12 7.96
N PRO A 134 -12.35 14.13 7.93
CA PRO A 134 -13.11 14.86 6.91
C PRO A 134 -13.21 16.37 7.15
N GLN A 135 -13.02 16.84 8.38
CA GLN A 135 -13.14 18.28 8.72
C GLN A 135 -11.79 18.95 8.94
N ASN A 136 -10.78 18.21 9.41
CA ASN A 136 -9.51 18.78 9.83
C ASN A 136 -8.38 18.28 8.92
N HIS A 137 -7.47 19.18 8.55
CA HIS A 137 -6.22 18.80 7.91
C HIS A 137 -5.25 18.26 8.97
N LEU A 138 -5.05 16.95 8.95
CA LEU A 138 -4.07 16.28 9.80
C LEU A 138 -2.83 15.93 9.01
N ASN A 139 -1.67 16.02 9.66
CA ASN A 139 -0.40 15.58 9.09
C ASN A 139 -0.11 14.10 9.37
N THR A 140 -1.07 13.36 9.93
CA THR A 140 -0.94 11.94 10.27
C THR A 140 -2.06 11.09 9.68
N GLY A 141 -1.71 9.88 9.27
CA GLY A 141 -2.65 8.86 8.83
C GLY A 141 -3.39 8.22 10.01
N TRP A 142 -4.56 7.66 9.73
CA TRP A 142 -5.32 6.98 10.79
C TRP A 142 -4.63 5.72 11.29
N LEU A 143 -3.94 4.98 10.42
CA LEU A 143 -3.09 3.86 10.83
C LEU A 143 -1.78 4.31 11.47
N GLY A 144 -1.23 5.44 11.04
CA GLY A 144 -0.11 6.09 11.74
C GLY A 144 -0.43 6.42 13.20
N ARG A 145 -1.62 6.95 13.47
CA ARG A 145 -2.09 7.20 14.85
C ARG A 145 -2.29 5.90 15.64
N TRP A 146 -2.74 4.82 14.99
CA TRP A 146 -2.76 3.51 15.63
C TRP A 146 -1.34 3.03 15.95
N LEU A 147 -0.38 3.17 15.02
CA LEU A 147 1.03 2.83 15.25
C LEU A 147 1.61 3.59 16.44
N ASP A 148 1.28 4.86 16.65
CA ASP A 148 1.74 5.63 17.81
C ASP A 148 1.32 5.04 19.19
N SER A 149 0.35 4.12 19.20
CA SER A 149 -0.08 3.36 20.39
C SER A 149 0.62 2.01 20.57
N GLN A 150 1.37 1.57 19.56
CA GLN A 150 2.09 0.29 19.57
C GLN A 150 3.53 0.46 20.04
N PRO A 151 4.21 -0.62 20.48
CA PRO A 151 5.67 -0.63 20.59
C PRO A 151 6.33 -0.25 19.26
N ILE A 152 7.51 0.38 19.32
CA ILE A 152 8.25 0.74 18.11
C ILE A 152 8.86 -0.54 17.51
N ASP A 153 8.32 -0.97 16.37
CA ASP A 153 8.86 -2.07 15.57
C ASP A 153 8.60 -1.78 14.08
N PRO A 154 9.66 -1.68 13.24
CA PRO A 154 9.53 -1.37 11.83
C PRO A 154 8.70 -2.39 11.05
N MET A 155 8.54 -3.62 11.55
CA MET A 155 7.75 -4.65 10.88
C MET A 155 6.28 -4.65 11.25
N THR A 156 5.82 -3.80 12.19
CA THR A 156 4.41 -3.78 12.63
C THR A 156 3.45 -3.47 11.49
N ALA A 157 3.80 -2.50 10.64
CA ALA A 157 3.04 -2.11 9.47
C ALA A 157 3.96 -1.85 8.29
N ILE A 158 3.66 -2.48 7.14
CA ILE A 158 4.48 -2.43 5.94
C ILE A 158 3.61 -2.00 4.76
N SER A 159 4.04 -0.96 4.03
CA SER A 159 3.50 -0.62 2.73
C SER A 159 4.38 -1.20 1.64
N LEU A 160 3.76 -1.85 0.66
CA LEU A 160 4.44 -2.28 -0.54
C LEU A 160 4.56 -1.07 -1.48
N GLY A 161 5.76 -0.84 -1.99
CA GLY A 161 6.13 0.35 -2.76
C GLY A 161 7.28 1.14 -2.13
N SER A 162 7.86 2.03 -2.94
CA SER A 162 9.04 2.83 -2.61
C SER A 162 8.73 4.06 -1.75
N VAL A 163 7.46 4.45 -1.64
CA VAL A 163 6.99 5.61 -0.88
C VAL A 163 5.99 5.18 0.16
N LEU A 164 6.19 5.62 1.40
CA LEU A 164 5.24 5.37 2.49
C LEU A 164 3.99 6.24 2.30
N PRO A 165 2.78 5.66 2.28
CA PRO A 165 1.56 6.45 2.19
C PRO A 165 1.31 7.22 3.49
N PRO A 166 0.71 8.43 3.44
CA PRO A 166 0.36 9.19 4.64
C PRO A 166 -0.49 8.39 5.63
N LEU A 167 -1.29 7.43 5.15
CA LEU A 167 -2.01 6.42 5.93
C LEU A 167 -1.19 5.82 7.08
N LEU A 168 0.09 5.50 6.85
CA LEU A 168 0.98 4.86 7.83
C LEU A 168 1.90 5.85 8.57
N ALA A 169 1.73 7.16 8.37
CA ALA A 169 2.54 8.17 9.01
C ALA A 169 1.93 8.61 10.36
N GLY A 170 2.59 8.29 11.47
CA GLY A 170 2.21 8.72 12.81
C GLY A 170 3.02 9.93 13.29
N THR A 171 2.75 10.36 14.52
CA THR A 171 3.48 11.45 15.19
C THR A 171 4.78 10.95 15.82
N LYS A 172 4.74 9.76 16.44
CA LYS A 172 5.86 9.15 17.16
C LYS A 172 6.61 8.16 16.27
N GLN A 173 5.87 7.37 15.49
CA GLN A 173 6.43 6.37 14.60
C GLN A 173 5.62 6.25 13.30
N SER A 174 6.23 5.64 12.30
CA SER A 174 5.65 5.39 10.99
C SER A 174 5.82 3.93 10.61
N GLY A 175 4.99 3.48 9.67
CA GLY A 175 5.20 2.18 9.02
C GLY A 175 6.49 2.14 8.20
N SER A 176 6.81 0.96 7.70
CA SER A 176 7.94 0.74 6.80
C SER A 176 7.48 0.62 5.34
N ALA A 177 8.40 0.89 4.43
CA ALA A 177 8.21 0.67 3.00
C ALA A 177 8.96 -0.60 2.56
N LEU A 178 8.36 -1.36 1.65
CA LEU A 178 8.94 -2.55 1.00
C LEU A 178 8.87 -2.35 -0.52
N PRO A 179 9.94 -1.84 -1.16
CA PRO A 179 9.98 -1.63 -2.60
C PRO A 179 10.00 -2.98 -3.34
N LEU A 180 9.14 -3.13 -4.35
CA LEU A 180 8.95 -4.41 -5.06
C LEU A 180 9.76 -4.55 -6.35
N GLY A 181 10.09 -3.44 -7.00
CA GLY A 181 10.90 -3.45 -8.24
C GLY A 181 12.40 -3.63 -8.00
N GLY A 182 12.80 -3.94 -6.77
CA GLY A 182 14.14 -3.60 -6.30
C GLY A 182 14.33 -2.09 -6.31
N LEU A 183 15.27 -1.59 -5.51
CA LEU A 183 15.65 -0.21 -5.64
C LEU A 183 16.59 -0.06 -6.86
N SER A 184 16.10 0.56 -7.94
CA SER A 184 16.98 0.94 -9.05
C SER A 184 17.80 2.15 -8.64
N ILE A 185 19.06 1.90 -8.30
CA ILE A 185 19.99 2.96 -7.94
C ILE A 185 20.49 3.61 -9.22
N PRO A 186 20.37 4.94 -9.39
CA PRO A 186 20.94 5.62 -10.53
C PRO A 186 22.44 5.28 -10.63
N ASN A 187 22.89 4.78 -11.78
CA ASN A 187 24.31 4.49 -11.97
C ASN A 187 25.12 5.78 -12.16
N GLY A 188 26.46 5.66 -12.10
CA GLY A 188 27.36 6.78 -12.37
C GLY A 188 27.43 7.82 -11.24
N GLN A 189 27.54 9.10 -11.59
CA GLN A 189 27.79 10.16 -10.61
C GLN A 189 26.61 10.38 -9.65
N ILE A 190 25.38 10.14 -10.11
CA ILE A 190 24.16 10.33 -9.31
C ILE A 190 24.10 9.26 -8.21
N GLY A 191 24.34 7.98 -8.51
CA GLY A 191 24.41 6.92 -7.48
C GLY A 191 25.50 7.17 -6.45
N LYS A 192 26.70 7.57 -6.89
CA LYS A 192 27.80 7.95 -5.99
C LYS A 192 27.46 9.17 -5.14
N ALA A 193 26.60 10.07 -5.62
CA ALA A 193 26.10 11.19 -4.82
C ALA A 193 25.10 10.69 -3.79
N CYS A 194 24.14 9.84 -4.15
CA CYS A 194 23.15 9.32 -3.22
C CYS A 194 23.77 8.46 -2.09
N VAL A 195 24.79 7.64 -2.38
CA VAL A 195 25.57 6.90 -1.37
C VAL A 195 26.32 7.85 -0.42
N ARG A 196 26.88 8.95 -0.93
CA ARG A 196 27.49 9.98 -0.07
C ARG A 196 26.45 10.71 0.77
N LEU A 197 25.28 10.96 0.21
CA LEU A 197 24.17 11.61 0.90
C LEU A 197 23.63 10.75 2.04
N SER A 198 23.68 9.42 1.92
CA SER A 198 23.27 8.46 2.95
C SER A 198 24.32 8.16 4.03
N ALA A 199 25.56 8.64 3.89
CA ALA A 199 26.60 8.46 4.91
C ALA A 199 26.28 9.22 6.20
N LYS A 200 26.64 8.66 7.36
CA LYS A 200 26.43 9.28 8.68
C LYS A 200 27.25 10.56 8.78
N SER A 201 26.64 11.67 9.20
CA SER A 201 27.33 12.95 9.38
C SER A 201 27.09 13.49 10.79
N GLN A 202 28.13 14.05 11.41
CA GLN A 202 28.04 14.65 12.75
C GLN A 202 27.28 15.97 12.78
N ASN A 203 27.09 16.59 11.60
CA ASN A 203 26.37 17.85 11.45
C ASN A 203 24.89 17.65 11.12
N ASP A 204 24.42 16.40 11.11
CA ASP A 204 23.03 16.09 10.79
C ASP A 204 22.14 16.43 12.00
N ASN A 205 21.11 17.23 11.77
CA ASN A 205 20.02 17.31 12.73
C ASN A 205 19.23 15.97 12.74
N PRO A 206 18.34 15.74 13.73
CA PRO A 206 17.64 14.45 13.85
C PRO A 206 16.93 13.99 12.57
N LEU A 207 16.36 14.92 11.79
CA LEU A 207 15.67 14.64 10.53
C LEU A 207 16.63 14.27 9.41
N MET A 208 17.77 14.94 9.32
CA MET A 208 18.81 14.63 8.34
C MET A 208 19.46 13.27 8.65
N ALA A 209 19.66 12.95 9.93
CA ALA A 209 20.21 11.67 10.37
C ALA A 209 19.22 10.52 10.08
N ALA A 210 17.93 10.75 10.32
CA ALA A 210 16.85 9.86 9.94
C ALA A 210 16.84 9.59 8.43
N ALA A 211 16.82 10.64 7.60
CA ALA A 211 16.80 10.51 6.15
C ALA A 211 18.07 9.82 5.60
N ALA A 212 19.25 10.15 6.13
CA ALA A 212 20.50 9.49 5.75
C ALA A 212 20.49 8.00 6.09
N THR A 213 19.92 7.63 7.23
CA THR A 213 19.76 6.23 7.66
C THR A 213 18.77 5.48 6.77
N SER A 214 17.58 6.04 6.51
CA SER A 214 16.60 5.47 5.57
C SER A 214 17.20 5.26 4.19
N MET A 215 17.93 6.25 3.66
CA MET A 215 18.64 6.12 2.39
C MET A 215 19.70 5.02 2.45
N ARG A 216 20.50 4.93 3.53
CA ARG A 216 21.58 3.93 3.61
C ARG A 216 21.03 2.51 3.61
N ASN A 217 19.94 2.29 4.34
CA ASN A 217 19.23 1.02 4.33
C ASN A 217 18.78 0.70 2.91
N LEU A 218 18.17 1.66 2.21
CA LEU A 218 17.80 1.60 0.80
C LEU A 218 18.98 1.13 -0.10
N PHE A 219 20.14 1.77 0.00
CA PHE A 219 21.34 1.46 -0.82
C PHE A 219 21.92 0.07 -0.55
N ASN A 220 21.94 -0.37 0.72
CA ASN A 220 22.48 -1.68 1.08
C ASN A 220 21.57 -2.83 0.64
N LEU A 221 20.26 -2.58 0.60
CA LEU A 221 19.23 -3.55 0.17
C LEU A 221 19.31 -3.85 -1.34
N SER A 222 19.56 -2.84 -2.19
CA SER A 222 19.59 -3.04 -3.65
C SER A 222 20.69 -3.98 -4.14
N GLY A 223 21.82 -4.06 -3.42
CA GLY A 223 22.98 -4.87 -3.81
C GLY A 223 22.78 -6.38 -3.59
N SER A 224 21.78 -6.76 -2.79
CA SER A 224 21.64 -8.14 -2.29
C SER A 224 20.41 -8.89 -2.84
N ILE A 225 19.42 -8.18 -3.42
CA ILE A 225 18.04 -8.69 -3.60
C ILE A 225 17.67 -9.07 -5.05
N THR A 226 18.39 -8.59 -6.07
CA THR A 226 18.10 -8.90 -7.48
C THR A 226 17.97 -10.41 -7.81
N PRO A 227 18.77 -11.33 -7.21
CA PRO A 227 18.68 -12.76 -7.54
C PRO A 227 17.48 -13.49 -6.93
N VAL A 228 16.94 -13.04 -5.80
CA VAL A 228 15.87 -13.73 -5.05
C VAL A 228 14.49 -13.47 -5.65
N LEU A 229 14.27 -12.26 -6.18
CA LEU A 229 13.03 -11.89 -6.89
C LEU A 229 12.89 -12.58 -8.27
N ALA A 230 13.93 -13.25 -8.76
CA ALA A 230 13.93 -13.98 -10.02
C ALA A 230 13.38 -15.42 -9.90
N GLN A 231 13.10 -15.90 -8.67
CA GLN A 231 12.60 -17.25 -8.45
C GLN A 231 11.06 -17.30 -8.55
N PRO A 232 10.47 -18.26 -9.31
CA PRO A 232 9.02 -18.39 -9.44
C PRO A 232 8.35 -18.72 -8.10
N ALA A 233 7.12 -18.24 -7.93
CA ALA A 233 6.27 -18.62 -6.79
C ALA A 233 5.92 -20.12 -6.84
N PRO A 234 5.81 -20.82 -5.69
CA PRO A 234 5.05 -22.07 -5.65
C PRO A 234 3.58 -21.75 -5.97
N PHE A 235 3.01 -22.51 -6.91
CA PHE A 235 1.58 -22.44 -7.24
C PHE A 235 0.77 -22.99 -6.06
N ALA A 236 -0.20 -22.22 -5.58
CA ALA A 236 -1.34 -22.76 -4.86
C ALA A 236 -2.46 -22.93 -5.89
N ASP A 237 -2.95 -24.16 -6.05
CA ASP A 237 -4.14 -24.45 -6.84
C ASP A 237 -5.37 -23.89 -6.10
N ASP A 238 -5.75 -22.66 -6.45
CA ASP A 238 -7.14 -22.21 -6.60
C ASP A 238 -7.17 -20.68 -6.69
N LEU A 239 -7.26 -20.19 -7.92
CA LEU A 239 -8.00 -19.01 -8.40
C LEU A 239 -7.32 -18.52 -9.69
N PRO A 240 -8.07 -18.30 -10.79
CA PRO A 240 -7.51 -17.75 -12.01
C PRO A 240 -6.99 -16.32 -11.74
N THR A 241 -5.67 -16.15 -11.67
CA THR A 241 -5.06 -14.83 -11.54
C THR A 241 -5.12 -14.11 -12.87
N VAL A 242 -6.12 -13.25 -13.06
CA VAL A 242 -6.10 -12.25 -14.14
C VAL A 242 -5.08 -11.18 -13.75
N ALA A 243 -4.20 -10.80 -14.67
CA ALA A 243 -3.21 -9.75 -14.43
C ALA A 243 -3.92 -8.45 -14.02
N GLY A 244 -3.76 -8.02 -12.76
CA GLY A 244 -4.27 -6.75 -12.29
C GLY A 244 -3.57 -5.59 -12.99
N GLY A 245 -4.27 -4.46 -13.15
CA GLY A 245 -3.69 -3.24 -13.71
C GLY A 245 -2.56 -2.65 -12.85
N ASN A 246 -1.99 -1.55 -13.32
CA ASN A 246 -1.12 -0.66 -12.54
C ASN A 246 -1.61 0.78 -12.76
N ALA A 247 -2.08 1.44 -11.70
CA ALA A 247 -2.55 2.83 -11.71
C ALA A 247 -1.67 3.75 -10.84
N GLY A 248 -0.40 3.37 -10.64
CA GLY A 248 0.60 4.22 -9.95
C GLY A 248 1.53 3.49 -8.98
N GLY A 249 1.44 2.17 -8.84
CA GLY A 249 2.36 1.36 -8.04
C GLY A 249 3.66 1.00 -8.75
N ASP A 250 4.69 0.67 -7.96
CA ASP A 250 5.98 0.15 -8.47
C ASP A 250 5.83 -1.20 -9.22
N SER A 251 4.71 -1.89 -9.03
CA SER A 251 4.40 -3.20 -9.60
C SER A 251 2.87 -3.39 -9.64
N ASN A 252 2.39 -4.38 -10.40
CA ASN A 252 0.94 -4.62 -10.49
C ASN A 252 0.37 -5.13 -9.15
N LEU A 253 -0.90 -4.83 -8.87
CA LEU A 253 -1.54 -5.16 -7.58
C LEU A 253 -1.48 -6.66 -7.26
N SER A 254 -1.58 -7.52 -8.28
CA SER A 254 -1.49 -8.98 -8.12
C SER A 254 -0.15 -9.43 -7.54
N GLN A 255 0.96 -8.84 -7.97
CA GLN A 255 2.30 -9.11 -7.42
C GLN A 255 2.39 -8.69 -5.95
N GLN A 256 1.86 -7.52 -5.60
CA GLN A 256 1.86 -7.02 -4.23
C GLN A 256 1.09 -7.97 -3.31
N LEU A 257 -0.14 -8.33 -3.70
CA LEU A 257 -1.00 -9.23 -2.93
C LEU A 257 -0.41 -10.65 -2.79
N ASN A 258 0.23 -11.17 -3.84
CA ASN A 258 0.91 -12.47 -3.79
C ASN A 258 2.07 -12.44 -2.76
N LEU A 259 2.89 -11.39 -2.77
CA LEU A 259 3.96 -11.25 -1.78
C LEU A 259 3.40 -11.13 -0.35
N VAL A 260 2.38 -10.31 -0.13
CA VAL A 260 1.70 -10.19 1.18
C VAL A 260 1.19 -11.55 1.65
N ALA A 261 0.50 -12.30 0.79
CA ALA A 261 -0.02 -13.62 1.13
C ALA A 261 1.11 -14.60 1.54
N LYS A 262 2.22 -14.62 0.81
CA LYS A 262 3.40 -15.44 1.17
C LYS A 262 4.01 -15.05 2.49
N LEU A 263 4.17 -13.75 2.76
CA LEU A 263 4.77 -13.26 4.01
C LEU A 263 3.85 -13.52 5.21
N ILE A 264 2.53 -13.41 5.03
CA ILE A 264 1.54 -13.81 6.04
C ILE A 264 1.65 -15.32 6.30
N ALA A 265 1.67 -16.15 5.26
CA ALA A 265 1.77 -17.60 5.39
C ALA A 265 3.09 -18.04 6.04
N ALA A 266 4.18 -17.30 5.82
CA ALA A 266 5.47 -17.53 6.46
C ALA A 266 5.48 -17.15 7.95
N GLY A 267 4.45 -16.46 8.45
CA GLY A 267 4.36 -16.04 9.84
C GLY A 267 4.99 -14.68 10.13
N SER A 268 5.14 -13.81 9.13
CA SER A 268 5.71 -12.46 9.30
C SER A 268 5.13 -11.75 10.55
N PRO A 269 5.96 -11.06 11.37
CA PRO A 269 5.51 -10.26 12.52
C PRO A 269 4.64 -9.04 12.16
N THR A 270 4.23 -8.89 10.90
CA THR A 270 3.48 -7.74 10.38
C THR A 270 1.98 -7.89 10.55
N LYS A 271 1.39 -6.91 11.24
CA LYS A 271 -0.06 -6.85 11.51
C LYS A 271 -0.83 -6.08 10.44
N ILE A 272 -0.16 -5.16 9.74
CA ILE A 272 -0.77 -4.29 8.74
C ILE A 272 0.03 -4.31 7.45
N TRP A 273 -0.65 -4.61 6.35
CA TRP A 273 -0.11 -4.50 5.01
C TRP A 273 -0.87 -3.43 4.23
N SER A 274 -0.14 -2.52 3.60
CA SER A 274 -0.71 -1.56 2.66
C SER A 274 -0.23 -1.90 1.26
N VAL A 275 -1.15 -2.08 0.33
CA VAL A 275 -0.88 -2.28 -1.10
C VAL A 275 -1.69 -1.28 -1.89
N SER A 276 -1.28 -1.01 -3.13
CA SER A 276 -2.03 -0.09 -3.95
C SER A 276 -2.02 -0.43 -5.43
N LEU A 277 -3.15 -0.12 -6.08
CA LEU A 277 -3.27 -0.06 -7.53
C LEU A 277 -2.89 1.33 -8.02
#